data_AF-A0A7J9TBL7-F1
#
_entry.id   AF-A0A7J9TBL7-F1
#
_cell.length_a   1.000
_cell.length_b   1.000
_cell.length_c   1.000
_cell.angle_alpha   90.00
_cell.angle_beta   90.00
_cell.angle_gamma   90.00
#
_symmetry.space_group_name_H-M   'P 1'
#
loop_
_entity.id
_entity.type
_entity.pdbx_description
1 polymer ?
#
loop_
_entity_poly.entity_id
_entity_poly.type
_entity_poly.pdbx_seq_one_letter_code
_entity_poly.pdbx_strand_id
1 'polypeptide(L)'
;MTGIVYRDVFEVIKCIQHKFENIERSLNTSPTWRGEFYRDLLFHKTEKFCPTTMPDGTTCLVPDNQRMFLYRGQTEDHPQCIPRLYRKNPSEIEIFLARLHTVEFEMVFRHHPAVQELIKDGLYVNFPGLAQHYGIKTELLDLTSDYCTAAFFAVCKYNESDDSYQPISNSNDKSGVMYESPFLDLYTPTISEHKLDVVGLQPFPRPGLQKAYSYKLSKNEHFPAHKMQFKHSEVASKRIFEMFENGKRIIPKDPIHTKASEIIKGLKFSSTAFQEVLNRYPFNKDKSFYLNELEHKEIHIVNWQPHNFSTKQTKLFKKQWYRENKEKFYQQISPPRMTF
;
A
#
# COMPACT_ATOMS: atom_id res chain seq x y z
N MET A 1 22.40 -13.20 17.57
CA MET A 1 22.85 -13.74 16.27
C MET A 1 23.14 -12.57 15.36
N THR A 2 24.40 -12.32 15.02
CA THR A 2 24.76 -11.34 13.98
C THR A 2 24.15 -11.82 12.67
N GLY A 3 23.14 -11.10 12.17
CA GLY A 3 22.44 -11.45 10.94
C GLY A 3 23.38 -11.47 9.73
N ILE A 4 23.10 -12.34 8.76
CA ILE A 4 23.81 -12.35 7.48
C ILE A 4 23.55 -11.00 6.79
N VAL A 5 24.62 -10.29 6.45
CA VAL A 5 24.56 -9.09 5.61
C VAL A 5 24.95 -9.48 4.20
N TYR A 6 24.00 -9.41 3.28
CA TYR A 6 24.18 -9.71 1.86
C TYR A 6 25.06 -8.64 1.18
N ARG A 7 25.80 -9.04 0.14
CA ARG A 7 26.68 -8.17 -0.65
C ARG A 7 25.92 -7.04 -1.33
N ASP A 8 24.75 -7.33 -1.89
CA ASP A 8 23.87 -6.38 -2.56
C ASP A 8 22.43 -6.91 -2.63
N VAL A 9 21.51 -6.10 -3.15
CA VAL A 9 20.09 -6.47 -3.30
C VAL A 9 19.90 -7.68 -4.24
N PHE A 10 20.79 -7.91 -5.21
CA PHE A 10 20.66 -9.05 -6.13
C PHE A 10 20.97 -10.37 -5.44
N GLU A 11 21.85 -10.38 -4.44
CA GLU A 11 22.06 -11.58 -3.62
C GLU A 11 20.83 -11.92 -2.77
N VAL A 12 20.14 -10.90 -2.23
CA VAL A 12 18.83 -11.08 -1.56
C VAL A 12 17.80 -11.66 -2.54
N ILE A 13 17.68 -11.08 -3.74
CA ILE A 13 16.78 -11.57 -4.79
C ILE A 13 17.08 -13.04 -5.15
N LYS A 14 18.36 -13.40 -5.33
CA LYS A 14 18.77 -14.78 -5.62
C LYS A 14 18.38 -15.74 -4.51
N CYS A 15 18.51 -15.32 -3.25
CA CYS A 15 18.09 -16.12 -2.10
C CYS A 15 16.57 -16.40 -2.12
N ILE A 16 15.77 -15.36 -2.37
CA ILE A 16 14.31 -15.46 -2.52
C ILE A 16 13.94 -16.38 -3.70
N GLN A 17 14.57 -16.20 -4.87
CA GLN A 17 14.33 -17.02 -6.06
C GLN A 17 14.67 -18.49 -5.82
N HIS A 18 15.82 -18.77 -5.21
CA HIS A 18 16.24 -20.14 -4.89
C HIS A 18 15.25 -20.82 -3.93
N LYS A 19 14.71 -20.09 -2.95
CA LYS A 19 13.67 -20.57 -2.04
C LYS A 19 12.40 -20.96 -2.81
N PHE A 20 11.94 -20.11 -3.74
CA PHE A 20 10.79 -20.45 -4.59
C PHE A 20 11.03 -21.66 -5.48
N GLU A 21 12.19 -21.75 -6.14
CA GLU A 21 12.57 -22.89 -6.98
C GLU A 21 12.59 -24.20 -6.19
N ASN A 22 13.05 -24.16 -4.93
CA ASN A 22 13.05 -25.33 -4.06
C ASN A 22 11.63 -25.75 -3.68
N ILE A 23 10.73 -24.80 -3.39
CA ILE A 23 9.32 -25.11 -3.11
C ILE A 23 8.63 -25.66 -4.36
N GLU A 24 8.91 -25.08 -5.53
CA GLU A 24 8.40 -25.55 -6.82
C GLU A 24 8.87 -26.99 -7.11
N ARG A 25 10.16 -27.27 -6.92
CA ARG A 25 10.73 -28.62 -7.06
C ARG A 25 10.11 -29.62 -6.08
N SER A 26 9.90 -29.21 -4.83
CA SER A 26 9.24 -30.05 -3.83
C SER A 26 7.79 -30.35 -4.20
N LEU A 27 7.06 -29.39 -4.77
CA LEU A 27 5.69 -29.59 -5.20
C LEU A 27 5.62 -30.43 -6.48
N ASN A 28 6.54 -30.27 -7.42
CA ASN A 28 6.62 -31.07 -8.65
C ASN A 28 6.97 -32.55 -8.40
N THR A 29 7.68 -32.84 -7.31
CA THR A 29 8.00 -34.22 -6.90
C THR A 29 6.88 -34.89 -6.11
N SER A 30 5.80 -34.17 -5.80
CA SER A 30 4.62 -34.69 -5.11
C SER A 30 3.45 -34.89 -6.09
N PRO A 31 3.18 -36.12 -6.58
CA PRO A 31 2.11 -36.41 -7.56
C PRO A 31 0.73 -36.50 -6.88
N THR A 32 0.51 -35.71 -5.83
CA THR A 32 -0.75 -35.71 -5.09
C THR A 32 -1.68 -34.64 -5.66
N TRP A 33 -3.00 -34.86 -5.56
CA TRP A 33 -3.99 -33.83 -5.87
C TRP A 33 -3.74 -32.53 -5.08
N ARG A 34 -3.17 -32.63 -3.87
CA ARG A 34 -2.71 -31.49 -3.08
C ARG A 34 -1.55 -30.77 -3.75
N GLY A 35 -0.58 -31.50 -4.28
CA GLY A 35 0.54 -30.95 -5.05
C GLY A 35 0.06 -30.19 -6.30
N GLU A 36 -0.91 -30.75 -7.04
CA GLU A 36 -1.57 -30.07 -8.16
C GLU A 36 -2.30 -28.80 -7.71
N PHE A 37 -3.12 -28.90 -6.66
CA PHE A 37 -3.84 -27.77 -6.08
C PHE A 37 -2.90 -26.64 -5.62
N TYR A 38 -1.81 -26.95 -4.92
CA TYR A 38 -0.84 -25.94 -4.51
C TYR A 38 -0.09 -25.32 -5.69
N ARG A 39 0.15 -26.06 -6.77
CA ARG A 39 0.76 -25.49 -7.98
C ARG A 39 -0.15 -24.43 -8.62
N ASP A 40 -1.43 -24.77 -8.74
CA ASP A 40 -2.51 -23.90 -9.25
C ASP A 40 -2.92 -22.79 -8.27
N LEU A 41 -2.29 -22.69 -7.10
CA LEU A 41 -2.53 -21.60 -6.17
C LEU A 41 -1.29 -20.71 -5.98
N LEU A 42 -0.09 -21.28 -6.08
CA LEU A 42 1.13 -20.63 -5.58
C LEU A 42 2.08 -20.13 -6.68
N PHE A 43 2.07 -20.68 -7.90
CA PHE A 43 3.09 -20.41 -8.93
C PHE A 43 2.59 -19.66 -10.16
N HIS A 44 1.49 -18.91 -10.05
CA HIS A 44 1.02 -18.13 -11.18
C HIS A 44 1.95 -16.96 -11.47
N LYS A 45 2.56 -17.00 -12.66
CA LYS A 45 3.38 -15.92 -13.21
C LYS A 45 2.49 -14.99 -14.05
N THR A 46 1.48 -14.38 -13.42
CA THR A 46 0.59 -13.43 -14.08
C THR A 46 0.67 -12.05 -13.45
N GLU A 47 0.55 -11.01 -14.26
CA GLU A 47 0.42 -9.63 -13.77
C GLU A 47 -1.05 -9.24 -13.51
N LYS A 48 -1.99 -10.17 -13.60
CA LYS A 48 -3.42 -9.93 -13.37
C LYS A 48 -3.82 -9.92 -11.88
N PHE A 49 -5.09 -9.62 -11.64
CA PHE A 49 -5.72 -9.62 -10.32
C PHE A 49 -6.92 -10.56 -10.33
N CYS A 50 -6.94 -11.48 -9.36
CA CYS A 50 -8.05 -12.41 -9.19
C CYS A 50 -9.14 -11.76 -8.33
N PRO A 51 -10.40 -11.69 -8.81
CA PRO A 51 -11.51 -11.27 -7.98
C PRO A 51 -11.73 -12.31 -6.87
N THR A 52 -11.91 -11.85 -5.64
CA THR A 52 -12.17 -12.68 -4.45
C THR A 52 -13.30 -12.03 -3.66
N THR A 53 -14.38 -12.77 -3.41
CA THR A 53 -15.51 -12.28 -2.62
C THR A 53 -15.17 -12.30 -1.13
N MET A 54 -15.36 -11.15 -0.49
CA MET A 54 -15.14 -10.94 0.94
C MET A 54 -16.39 -11.34 1.74
N PRO A 55 -16.28 -11.59 3.07
CA PRO A 55 -17.43 -11.95 3.90
C PRO A 55 -18.58 -10.93 3.90
N ASP A 56 -18.29 -9.65 3.63
CA ASP A 56 -19.28 -8.58 3.54
C ASP A 56 -19.99 -8.52 2.16
N GLY A 57 -19.70 -9.46 1.27
CA GLY A 57 -20.27 -9.56 -0.08
C GLY A 57 -19.57 -8.68 -1.13
N THR A 58 -18.60 -7.85 -0.74
CA THR A 58 -17.81 -7.07 -1.70
C THR A 58 -16.78 -7.95 -2.40
N THR A 59 -16.31 -7.54 -3.57
CA THR A 59 -15.26 -8.24 -4.32
C THR A 59 -13.95 -7.48 -4.27
N CYS A 60 -12.91 -8.10 -3.70
CA CYS A 60 -11.56 -7.57 -3.69
C CYS A 60 -10.75 -8.11 -4.88
N LEU A 61 -9.90 -7.27 -5.48
CA LEU A 61 -9.07 -7.62 -6.63
C LEU A 61 -7.63 -7.89 -6.19
N VAL A 62 -7.35 -9.16 -5.92
CA VAL A 62 -6.12 -9.62 -5.25
C VAL A 62 -5.00 -9.87 -6.27
N PRO A 63 -3.76 -9.40 -6.03
CA PRO A 63 -2.61 -9.78 -6.85
C PRO A 63 -2.49 -11.30 -7.04
N ASP A 64 -2.36 -11.72 -8.29
CA ASP A 64 -2.33 -13.14 -8.67
C ASP A 64 -0.91 -13.65 -8.99
N ASN A 65 0.11 -12.90 -8.55
CA ASN A 65 1.51 -13.07 -8.94
C ASN A 65 2.39 -13.86 -7.95
N GLN A 66 1.90 -14.15 -6.74
CA GLN A 66 2.48 -15.04 -5.70
C GLN A 66 1.82 -14.73 -4.34
N ARG A 67 1.49 -15.74 -3.52
CA ARG A 67 0.80 -15.54 -2.23
C ARG A 67 1.48 -16.16 -1.01
N MET A 68 2.65 -16.79 -1.15
CA MET A 68 3.29 -17.44 0.01
C MET A 68 3.93 -16.45 0.96
N PHE A 69 4.44 -15.34 0.45
CA PHE A 69 5.18 -14.35 1.22
C PHE A 69 4.76 -12.94 0.82
N LEU A 70 4.76 -12.05 1.80
CA LEU A 70 4.69 -10.61 1.58
C LEU A 70 6.04 -9.98 1.92
N TYR A 71 6.38 -8.95 1.16
CA TYR A 71 7.66 -8.29 1.20
C TYR A 71 7.53 -6.81 1.50
N ARG A 72 8.60 -6.22 2.05
CA ARG A 72 8.75 -4.78 2.18
C ARG A 72 10.21 -4.39 1.96
N GLY A 73 10.47 -3.34 1.20
CA GLY A 73 11.80 -2.75 1.06
C GLY A 73 11.96 -1.46 1.85
N GLN A 74 13.14 -1.24 2.41
CA GLN A 74 13.54 0.06 2.96
C GLN A 74 15.01 0.35 2.60
N THR A 75 15.29 1.61 2.27
CA THR A 75 16.66 2.08 1.96
C THR A 75 17.59 2.07 3.17
N GLU A 76 17.05 1.88 4.37
CA GLU A 76 17.77 1.85 5.63
C GLU A 76 17.10 0.85 6.58
N ASP A 77 17.90 0.05 7.30
CA ASP A 77 17.38 -0.72 8.42
C ASP A 77 17.06 0.19 9.61
N HIS A 78 15.77 0.29 9.91
CA HIS A 78 15.29 0.96 11.10
C HIS A 78 15.16 -0.05 12.26
N PRO A 79 15.37 0.36 13.52
CA PRO A 79 15.21 -0.52 14.68
C PRO A 79 13.85 -1.24 14.68
N GLN A 80 12.80 -0.55 14.24
CA GLN A 80 11.43 -1.05 14.23
C GLN A 80 10.82 -0.91 12.83
N CYS A 81 10.20 -1.99 12.34
CA CYS A 81 9.41 -1.98 11.11
C CYS A 81 7.98 -1.54 11.43
N ILE A 82 7.74 -0.22 11.33
CA ILE A 82 6.48 0.44 11.71
C ILE A 82 5.93 1.38 10.63
N PRO A 83 4.60 1.63 10.62
CA PRO A 83 3.94 2.58 9.73
C PRO A 83 4.55 3.97 9.79
N ARG A 84 4.45 4.73 8.69
CA ARG A 84 4.96 6.12 8.63
C ARG A 84 4.31 7.02 9.68
N LEU A 85 3.05 6.75 10.06
CA LEU A 85 2.33 7.49 11.10
C LEU A 85 3.06 7.47 12.44
N TYR A 86 3.50 6.30 12.92
CA TYR A 86 4.08 6.17 14.26
C TYR A 86 5.58 6.47 14.34
N ARG A 87 6.24 6.75 13.21
CA ARG A 87 7.65 7.15 13.20
C ARG A 87 7.83 8.49 13.91
N LYS A 88 8.94 8.64 14.63
CA LYS A 88 9.26 9.83 15.45
C LYS A 88 8.30 10.09 16.62
N ASN A 89 7.57 9.07 17.07
CA ASN A 89 6.69 9.12 18.23
C ASN A 89 5.70 10.31 18.19
N PRO A 90 4.72 10.31 17.27
CA PRO A 90 3.74 11.40 17.17
C PRO A 90 2.91 11.53 18.45
N SER A 91 2.53 12.78 18.73
CA SER A 91 1.49 13.16 19.69
C SER A 91 0.11 12.67 19.27
N GLU A 92 -0.83 12.67 20.21
CA GLU A 92 -2.22 12.25 19.94
C GLU A 92 -2.89 13.13 18.88
N ILE A 93 -2.64 14.46 18.91
CA ILE A 93 -3.18 15.39 17.91
C ILE A 93 -2.60 15.14 16.52
N GLU A 94 -1.33 14.78 16.39
CA GLU A 94 -0.74 14.43 15.09
C GLU A 94 -1.35 13.14 14.52
N ILE A 95 -1.68 12.17 15.38
CA ILE A 95 -2.40 10.96 14.99
C ILE A 95 -3.84 11.31 14.57
N PHE A 96 -4.52 12.15 15.33
CA PHE A 96 -5.86 12.65 14.99
C PHE A 96 -5.87 13.33 13.63
N LEU A 97 -4.94 14.25 13.39
CA LEU A 97 -4.83 15.00 12.14
C LEU A 97 -4.55 14.09 10.94
N ALA A 98 -3.67 13.09 11.09
CA ALA A 98 -3.42 12.12 10.04
C ALA A 98 -4.68 11.31 9.69
N ARG A 99 -5.46 10.89 10.69
CA ARG A 99 -6.75 10.21 10.49
C ARG A 99 -7.78 11.13 9.86
N LEU A 100 -7.80 12.42 10.21
CA LEU A 100 -8.64 13.44 9.59
C LEU A 100 -8.31 13.60 8.11
N HIS A 101 -7.03 13.64 7.73
CA HIS A 101 -6.63 13.65 6.32
C HIS A 101 -7.14 12.41 5.57
N THR A 102 -7.02 11.21 6.17
CA THR A 102 -7.51 9.97 5.56
C THR A 102 -9.03 9.97 5.36
N VAL A 103 -9.79 10.42 6.36
CA VAL A 103 -11.26 10.48 6.29
C VAL A 103 -11.73 11.54 5.29
N GLU A 104 -11.11 12.72 5.28
CA GLU A 104 -11.42 13.76 4.31
C GLU A 104 -11.09 13.28 2.87
N PHE A 105 -9.95 12.59 2.69
CA PHE A 105 -9.61 11.93 1.43
C PHE A 105 -10.70 10.94 1.01
N GLU A 106 -11.14 10.06 1.89
CA GLU A 106 -12.25 9.15 1.59
C GLU A 106 -13.51 9.89 1.14
N MET A 107 -13.94 10.93 1.87
CA MET A 107 -15.15 11.69 1.54
C MET A 107 -15.08 12.34 0.15
N VAL A 108 -13.95 12.96 -0.18
CA VAL A 108 -13.74 13.57 -1.50
C VAL A 108 -13.76 12.50 -2.59
N PHE A 109 -13.08 11.38 -2.38
CA PHE A 109 -12.88 10.36 -3.40
C PHE A 109 -14.09 9.45 -3.63
N ARG A 110 -15.00 9.33 -2.67
CA ARG A 110 -16.32 8.70 -2.89
C ARG A 110 -17.14 9.36 -4.00
N HIS A 111 -16.85 10.61 -4.35
CA HIS A 111 -17.49 11.34 -5.45
C HIS A 111 -16.76 11.19 -6.80
N HIS A 112 -15.64 10.47 -6.84
CA HIS A 112 -14.91 10.24 -8.08
C HIS A 112 -15.68 9.25 -8.99
N PRO A 113 -15.88 9.54 -10.30
CA PRO A 113 -16.69 8.70 -11.19
C PRO A 113 -16.27 7.21 -11.23
N ALA A 114 -14.96 6.95 -11.29
CA ALA A 114 -14.45 5.58 -11.26
C ALA A 114 -14.79 4.88 -9.93
N VAL A 115 -14.62 5.58 -8.79
CA VAL A 115 -14.91 5.01 -7.46
C VAL A 115 -16.39 4.68 -7.33
N GLN A 116 -17.27 5.58 -7.74
CA GLN A 116 -18.73 5.36 -7.72
C GLN A 116 -19.15 4.15 -8.54
N GLU A 117 -18.55 3.97 -9.72
CA GLU A 117 -18.84 2.84 -10.59
C GLU A 117 -18.34 1.52 -10.02
N LEU A 118 -17.11 1.47 -9.52
CA LEU A 118 -16.57 0.24 -8.91
C LEU A 118 -17.39 -0.17 -7.67
N ILE A 119 -17.77 0.78 -6.80
CA ILE A 119 -18.64 0.49 -5.66
C ILE A 119 -20.01 -0.03 -6.13
N LYS A 120 -20.58 0.57 -7.19
CA LYS A 120 -21.85 0.12 -7.77
C LYS A 120 -21.75 -1.31 -8.33
N ASP A 121 -20.60 -1.67 -8.88
CA ASP A 121 -20.30 -3.02 -9.39
C ASP A 121 -19.95 -4.02 -8.26
N GLY A 122 -20.04 -3.62 -6.99
CA GLY A 122 -19.77 -4.46 -5.83
C GLY A 122 -18.28 -4.67 -5.53
N LEU A 123 -17.38 -3.87 -6.14
CA LEU A 123 -15.96 -3.95 -5.88
C LEU A 123 -15.57 -3.19 -4.61
N TYR A 124 -14.68 -3.79 -3.83
CA TYR A 124 -14.13 -3.21 -2.62
C TYR A 124 -13.14 -2.08 -2.94
N VAL A 125 -13.33 -0.92 -2.30
CA VAL A 125 -12.42 0.23 -2.42
C VAL A 125 -11.73 0.49 -1.09
N ASN A 126 -10.41 0.26 -1.05
CA ASN A 126 -9.59 0.43 0.14
C ASN A 126 -9.14 1.89 0.31
N PHE A 127 -10.00 2.75 0.85
CA PHE A 127 -9.68 4.18 1.01
C PHE A 127 -8.44 4.46 1.89
N PRO A 128 -8.24 3.79 3.04
CA PRO A 128 -7.02 3.95 3.83
C PRO A 128 -5.74 3.55 3.06
N GLY A 129 -5.79 2.44 2.31
CA GLY A 129 -4.69 2.01 1.44
C GLY A 129 -4.42 2.99 0.31
N LEU A 130 -5.47 3.49 -0.36
CA LEU A 130 -5.35 4.55 -1.36
C LEU A 130 -4.67 5.79 -0.78
N ALA A 131 -5.19 6.30 0.35
CA ALA A 131 -4.64 7.47 1.02
C ALA A 131 -3.13 7.31 1.31
N GLN A 132 -2.72 6.14 1.79
CA GLN A 132 -1.32 5.80 2.05
C GLN A 132 -0.44 5.88 0.79
N HIS A 133 -0.85 5.24 -0.32
CA HIS A 133 -0.12 5.25 -1.58
C HIS A 133 -0.03 6.65 -2.23
N TYR A 134 -0.87 7.58 -1.79
CA TYR A 134 -0.87 8.99 -2.20
C TYR A 134 -0.23 9.93 -1.18
N GLY A 135 0.43 9.39 -0.16
CA GLY A 135 1.32 10.13 0.75
C GLY A 135 0.70 10.52 2.08
N ILE A 136 -0.57 10.20 2.33
CA ILE A 136 -1.21 10.44 3.63
C ILE A 136 -0.66 9.42 4.63
N LYS A 137 -0.24 9.90 5.81
CA LYS A 137 0.26 9.02 6.87
C LYS A 137 -0.91 8.22 7.45
N THR A 138 -0.78 6.89 7.47
CA THR A 138 -1.79 5.98 8.06
C THR A 138 -1.12 5.00 9.03
N GLU A 139 -1.95 4.30 9.79
CA GLU A 139 -1.57 3.17 10.66
C GLU A 139 -1.26 1.87 9.90
N LEU A 140 -1.29 1.92 8.56
CA LEU A 140 -0.99 0.80 7.69
C LEU A 140 0.51 0.72 7.42
N LEU A 141 1.03 -0.49 7.30
CA LEU A 141 2.35 -0.77 6.77
C LEU A 141 2.22 -1.25 5.32
N ASP A 142 2.93 -0.60 4.38
CA ASP A 142 2.94 -1.05 2.99
C ASP A 142 3.69 -2.38 2.87
N LEU A 143 3.02 -3.36 2.25
CA LEU A 143 3.56 -4.64 1.85
C LEU A 143 3.29 -4.88 0.36
N THR A 144 4.04 -5.78 -0.25
CA THR A 144 3.84 -6.19 -1.63
C THR A 144 4.02 -7.69 -1.77
N SER A 145 3.24 -8.34 -2.64
CA SER A 145 3.50 -9.72 -3.04
C SER A 145 4.65 -9.86 -4.05
N ASP A 146 5.15 -8.76 -4.61
CA ASP A 146 6.25 -8.75 -5.56
C ASP A 146 7.58 -8.37 -4.90
N TYR A 147 8.48 -9.35 -4.79
CA TYR A 147 9.82 -9.09 -4.24
C TYR A 147 10.63 -8.13 -5.10
N CYS A 148 10.34 -7.96 -6.40
CA CYS A 148 11.02 -6.97 -7.25
C CYS A 148 10.59 -5.55 -6.85
N THR A 149 9.29 -5.35 -6.59
CA THR A 149 8.75 -4.09 -6.08
C THR A 149 9.33 -3.77 -4.69
N ALA A 150 9.47 -4.77 -3.82
CA ALA A 150 10.16 -4.59 -2.55
C ALA A 150 11.64 -4.22 -2.74
N ALA A 151 12.36 -4.88 -3.65
CA ALA A 151 13.75 -4.53 -3.97
C ALA A 151 13.87 -3.08 -4.47
N PHE A 152 12.94 -2.61 -5.30
CA PHE A 152 12.88 -1.22 -5.75
C PHE A 152 12.82 -0.24 -4.56
N PHE A 153 11.89 -0.45 -3.62
CA PHE A 153 11.79 0.39 -2.42
C PHE A 153 12.99 0.27 -1.47
N ALA A 154 13.72 -0.85 -1.54
CA ALA A 154 14.93 -1.05 -0.76
C ALA A 154 16.14 -0.29 -1.32
N VAL A 155 16.15 0.09 -2.60
CA VAL A 155 17.29 0.74 -3.26
C VAL A 155 16.99 2.08 -3.91
N CYS A 156 15.72 2.54 -3.87
CA CYS A 156 15.31 3.83 -4.41
C CYS A 156 14.70 4.69 -3.30
N LYS A 157 15.13 5.94 -3.23
CA LYS A 157 14.59 6.94 -2.30
C LYS A 157 13.61 7.85 -3.03
N TYR A 158 12.45 8.08 -2.42
CA TYR A 158 11.48 9.04 -2.91
C TYR A 158 11.96 10.47 -2.63
N ASN A 159 11.86 11.34 -3.63
CA ASN A 159 12.09 12.76 -3.51
C ASN A 159 10.75 13.51 -3.61
N GLU A 160 10.37 14.18 -2.53
CA GLU A 160 9.11 14.90 -2.43
C GLU A 160 9.07 16.16 -3.31
N SER A 161 10.21 16.74 -3.68
CA SER A 161 10.26 17.97 -4.49
C SER A 161 9.95 17.74 -5.97
N ASP A 162 10.28 16.57 -6.49
CA ASP A 162 10.15 16.20 -7.89
C ASP A 162 9.09 15.09 -8.13
N ASP A 163 8.41 14.62 -7.08
CA ASP A 163 7.45 13.49 -7.09
C ASP A 163 8.02 12.28 -7.85
N SER A 164 9.28 11.94 -7.56
CA SER A 164 10.00 10.89 -8.26
C SER A 164 10.87 10.05 -7.33
N TYR A 165 11.31 8.90 -7.83
CA TYR A 165 12.30 8.06 -7.16
C TYR A 165 13.67 8.29 -7.75
N GLN A 166 14.69 8.22 -6.89
CA GLN A 166 16.09 8.25 -7.30
C GLN A 166 16.81 7.02 -6.70
N PRO A 167 17.63 6.31 -7.49
CA PRO A 167 18.41 5.19 -6.97
C PRO A 167 19.43 5.68 -5.94
N ILE A 168 19.67 4.88 -4.90
CA ILE A 168 20.75 5.15 -3.95
C ILE A 168 22.08 5.02 -4.68
N SER A 169 22.77 6.15 -4.88
CA SER A 169 24.09 6.23 -5.51
C SER A 169 25.24 6.03 -4.51
N ASN A 170 25.05 6.45 -3.26
CA ASN A 170 26.11 6.47 -2.26
C ASN A 170 25.88 5.37 -1.23
N SER A 171 26.89 4.53 -1.02
CA SER A 171 26.99 3.61 0.11
C SER A 171 27.32 4.38 1.39
N ASN A 172 26.44 5.30 1.79
CA ASN A 172 26.45 5.74 3.19
C ASN A 172 26.39 4.47 4.05
N ASP A 173 27.06 4.42 5.20
CA ASP A 173 27.26 3.20 6.05
C ASP A 173 25.98 2.45 6.46
N LYS A 174 24.81 2.93 6.05
CA LYS A 174 23.51 2.33 6.28
C LYS A 174 23.22 1.24 5.24
N SER A 175 22.97 0.04 5.73
CA SER A 175 22.49 -1.08 4.91
C SER A 175 21.03 -0.86 4.48
N GLY A 176 20.70 -1.26 3.26
CA GLY A 176 19.32 -1.48 2.85
C GLY A 176 18.76 -2.75 3.49
N VAL A 177 17.44 -2.87 3.54
CA VAL A 177 16.78 -4.05 4.12
C VAL A 177 15.55 -4.44 3.30
N MET A 178 15.40 -5.75 3.08
CA MET A 178 14.14 -6.36 2.65
C MET A 178 13.57 -7.20 3.78
N TYR A 179 12.28 -7.04 4.04
CA TYR A 179 11.52 -7.85 4.97
C TYR A 179 10.76 -8.91 4.19
N GLU A 180 10.65 -10.10 4.75
CA GLU A 180 9.83 -11.20 4.26
C GLU A 180 8.98 -11.75 5.41
N SER A 181 7.70 -11.96 5.18
CA SER A 181 6.81 -12.65 6.11
C SER A 181 5.95 -13.66 5.35
N PRO A 182 5.80 -14.91 5.83
CA PRO A 182 4.82 -15.84 5.29
C PRO A 182 3.42 -15.23 5.37
N PHE A 183 2.64 -15.33 4.29
CA PHE A 183 1.28 -14.77 4.23
C PHE A 183 0.37 -15.39 5.30
N LEU A 184 0.51 -16.71 5.54
CA LEU A 184 -0.30 -17.43 6.53
C LEU A 184 -0.04 -16.93 7.97
N ASP A 185 1.19 -16.52 8.29
CA ASP A 185 1.53 -15.99 9.62
C ASP A 185 0.88 -14.62 9.88
N LEU A 186 0.54 -13.90 8.80
CA LEU A 186 -0.12 -12.60 8.86
C LEU A 186 -1.65 -12.71 8.89
N TYR A 187 -2.18 -13.88 8.55
CA TYR A 187 -3.62 -14.12 8.53
C TYR A 187 -4.10 -14.53 9.93
N THR A 188 -4.86 -13.65 10.58
CA THR A 188 -5.54 -13.95 11.84
C THR A 188 -6.93 -14.51 11.55
N PRO A 189 -7.25 -15.76 11.94
CA PRO A 189 -8.56 -16.38 11.67
C PRO A 189 -9.69 -15.83 12.59
N THR A 190 -9.36 -15.02 13.59
CA THR A 190 -10.34 -14.40 14.48
C THR A 190 -11.01 -13.21 13.81
N ILE A 191 -12.34 -13.29 13.69
CA ILE A 191 -13.25 -12.31 13.03
C ILE A 191 -13.07 -10.87 13.55
N SER A 192 -12.59 -10.68 14.78
CA SER A 192 -12.63 -9.37 15.44
C SER A 192 -11.58 -8.37 14.94
N GLU A 193 -10.41 -8.80 14.46
CA GLU A 193 -9.37 -7.88 13.94
C GLU A 193 -8.49 -8.55 12.87
N HIS A 194 -8.92 -8.49 11.60
CA HIS A 194 -8.03 -8.78 10.47
C HIS A 194 -7.06 -7.59 10.28
N LYS A 195 -5.77 -7.82 10.56
CA LYS A 195 -4.72 -6.79 10.38
C LYS A 195 -4.19 -6.70 8.96
N LEU A 196 -4.16 -7.83 8.26
CA LEU A 196 -3.77 -7.91 6.86
C LEU A 196 -4.97 -7.57 5.97
N ASP A 197 -4.77 -6.65 5.05
CA ASP A 197 -5.77 -6.27 4.06
C ASP A 197 -5.14 -6.20 2.66
N VAL A 198 -5.95 -6.49 1.66
CA VAL A 198 -5.54 -6.43 0.26
C VAL A 198 -5.87 -5.05 -0.26
N VAL A 199 -4.85 -4.29 -0.64
CA VAL A 199 -5.06 -3.04 -1.37
C VAL A 199 -5.27 -3.38 -2.85
N GLY A 200 -4.39 -4.17 -3.45
CA GLY A 200 -4.59 -4.78 -4.75
C GLY A 200 -4.89 -3.79 -5.89
N LEU A 201 -5.72 -4.21 -6.83
CA LEU A 201 -6.16 -3.34 -7.92
C LEU A 201 -7.30 -2.43 -7.43
N GLN A 202 -7.04 -1.13 -7.50
CA GLN A 202 -7.95 -0.06 -7.06
C GLN A 202 -8.27 0.85 -8.25
N PRO A 203 -9.29 1.73 -8.15
CA PRO A 203 -9.64 2.66 -9.24
C PRO A 203 -8.50 3.56 -9.71
N PHE A 204 -7.43 3.68 -8.92
CA PHE A 204 -6.22 4.43 -9.24
C PHE A 204 -5.00 3.49 -9.31
N PRO A 205 -4.04 3.76 -10.19
CA PRO A 205 -3.08 2.76 -10.63
C PRO A 205 -1.99 2.40 -9.61
N ARG A 206 -1.63 3.29 -8.67
CA ARG A 206 -0.46 3.12 -7.78
C ARG A 206 -0.46 1.79 -7.01
N PRO A 207 -1.53 1.40 -6.27
CA PRO A 207 -1.47 0.16 -5.49
C PRO A 207 -1.44 -1.10 -6.34
N GLY A 208 -2.15 -1.09 -7.48
CA GLY A 208 -2.15 -2.22 -8.41
C GLY A 208 -0.76 -2.47 -8.99
N LEU A 209 -0.10 -1.42 -9.48
CA LEU A 209 1.26 -1.51 -10.02
C LEU A 209 2.29 -1.98 -8.99
N GLN A 210 2.03 -1.71 -7.70
CA GLN A 210 2.87 -2.13 -6.58
C GLN A 210 2.47 -3.48 -5.98
N LYS A 211 1.43 -4.14 -6.51
CA LYS A 211 0.90 -5.42 -6.00
C LYS A 211 0.64 -5.36 -4.49
N ALA A 212 0.00 -4.28 -4.08
CA ALA A 212 0.02 -3.81 -2.71
C ALA A 212 -0.89 -4.59 -1.76
N TYR A 213 -0.39 -4.77 -0.55
CA TYR A 213 -1.10 -5.21 0.64
C TYR A 213 -0.81 -4.21 1.75
N SER A 214 -1.69 -4.16 2.76
CA SER A 214 -1.48 -3.34 3.94
C SER A 214 -1.57 -4.21 5.19
N TYR A 215 -0.72 -3.90 6.18
CA TYR A 215 -0.81 -4.52 7.50
C TYR A 215 -1.03 -3.43 8.55
N LYS A 216 -2.19 -3.45 9.20
CA LYS A 216 -2.56 -2.49 10.24
C LYS A 216 -1.80 -2.81 11.53
N LEU A 217 -1.06 -1.83 12.02
CA LEU A 217 -0.33 -1.93 13.29
C LEU A 217 -0.88 -0.91 14.27
N SER A 218 -0.86 -1.24 15.56
CA SER A 218 -1.08 -0.27 16.63
C SER A 218 0.19 0.52 16.97
N LYS A 219 0.05 1.62 17.71
CA LYS A 219 1.21 2.34 18.26
C LYS A 219 2.02 1.38 19.14
N ASN A 220 3.33 1.32 18.93
CA ASN A 220 4.28 0.39 19.57
C ASN A 220 4.21 -1.08 19.12
N GLU A 221 3.35 -1.42 18.17
CA GLU A 221 3.37 -2.75 17.55
C GLU A 221 4.49 -2.85 16.50
N HIS A 222 5.08 -4.03 16.34
CA HIS A 222 6.13 -4.27 15.35
C HIS A 222 5.68 -5.32 14.35
N PHE A 223 6.01 -5.09 13.08
CA PHE A 223 5.74 -6.08 12.05
C PHE A 223 6.61 -7.33 12.24
N PRO A 224 6.01 -8.53 12.42
CA PRO A 224 6.78 -9.76 12.57
C PRO A 224 7.28 -10.21 11.19
N ALA A 225 8.56 -9.94 10.90
CA ALA A 225 9.15 -10.33 9.62
C ALA A 225 10.62 -10.71 9.74
N HIS A 226 11.04 -11.60 8.84
CA HIS A 226 12.45 -11.91 8.64
C HIS A 226 13.14 -10.73 7.94
N LYS A 227 14.27 -10.27 8.49
CA LYS A 227 15.06 -9.18 7.94
C LYS A 227 16.22 -9.71 7.10
N MET A 228 16.33 -9.25 5.85
CA MET A 228 17.44 -9.51 4.94
C MET A 228 18.18 -8.19 4.66
N GLN A 229 19.27 -7.93 5.39
CA GLN A 229 20.07 -6.71 5.27
C GLN A 229 21.11 -6.83 4.16
N PHE A 230 21.33 -5.79 3.36
CA PHE A 230 22.34 -5.80 2.30
C PHE A 230 23.11 -4.48 2.22
N LYS A 231 24.32 -4.52 1.65
CA LYS A 231 25.09 -3.31 1.35
C LYS A 231 24.58 -2.66 0.06
N HIS A 232 24.42 -1.34 0.07
CA HIS A 232 24.06 -0.61 -1.15
C HIS A 232 25.17 -0.74 -2.20
N SER A 233 24.76 -0.86 -3.46
CA SER A 233 25.63 -0.92 -4.62
C SER A 233 25.04 -0.02 -5.69
N GLU A 234 25.74 1.04 -6.08
CA GLU A 234 25.27 2.00 -7.09
C GLU A 234 24.82 1.29 -8.38
N VAL A 235 25.62 0.34 -8.85
CA VAL A 235 25.34 -0.47 -10.04
C VAL A 235 24.05 -1.27 -9.85
N ALA A 236 23.85 -1.87 -8.67
CA ALA A 236 22.66 -2.66 -8.41
C ALA A 236 21.39 -1.79 -8.28
N SER A 237 21.48 -0.69 -7.53
CA SER A 237 20.40 0.30 -7.36
C SER A 237 19.95 0.85 -8.70
N LYS A 238 20.90 1.25 -9.56
CA LYS A 238 20.62 1.79 -10.90
C LYS A 238 19.94 0.75 -11.79
N ARG A 239 20.40 -0.50 -11.79
CA ARG A 239 19.79 -1.57 -12.59
C ARG A 239 18.36 -1.86 -12.15
N ILE A 240 18.09 -1.94 -10.85
CA ILE A 240 16.72 -2.09 -10.34
C ILE A 240 15.86 -0.88 -10.73
N PHE A 241 16.38 0.34 -10.59
CA PHE A 241 15.65 1.56 -10.99
C PHE A 241 15.26 1.56 -12.47
N GLU A 242 16.15 1.15 -13.36
CA GLU A 242 15.92 1.01 -14.80
C GLU A 242 14.87 -0.08 -15.11
N MET A 243 14.87 -1.20 -14.38
CA MET A 243 13.85 -2.27 -14.52
C MET A 243 12.42 -1.77 -14.22
N PHE A 244 12.29 -0.69 -13.44
CA PHE A 244 11.01 -0.03 -13.12
C PHE A 244 10.77 1.23 -13.97
N GLU A 245 11.38 1.31 -15.15
CA GLU A 245 11.27 2.43 -16.08
C GLU A 245 11.64 3.77 -15.44
N ASN A 246 12.71 3.77 -14.64
CA ASN A 246 13.16 4.93 -13.87
C ASN A 246 12.07 5.43 -12.90
N GLY A 247 11.37 4.49 -12.25
CA GLY A 247 10.33 4.73 -11.24
C GLY A 247 8.92 5.01 -11.79
N LYS A 248 8.76 5.20 -13.11
CA LYS A 248 7.46 5.48 -13.73
C LYS A 248 6.44 4.36 -13.55
N ARG A 249 6.91 3.12 -13.42
CA ARG A 249 6.05 1.95 -13.16
C ARG A 249 5.50 1.94 -11.72
N ILE A 250 6.17 2.58 -10.76
CA ILE A 250 5.75 2.61 -9.34
C ILE A 250 4.89 3.84 -9.02
N ILE A 251 5.24 4.98 -9.62
CA ILE A 251 4.48 6.23 -9.50
C ILE A 251 4.11 6.71 -10.92
N PRO A 252 2.98 6.22 -11.47
CA PRO A 252 2.41 6.83 -12.65
C PRO A 252 1.94 8.25 -12.36
N LYS A 253 1.95 9.09 -13.39
CA LYS A 253 1.36 10.43 -13.32
C LYS A 253 -0.16 10.30 -13.26
N ASP A 254 -0.76 10.77 -12.18
CA ASP A 254 -2.21 10.81 -12.02
C ASP A 254 -2.64 12.07 -11.24
N PRO A 255 -3.89 12.55 -11.42
CA PRO A 255 -4.37 13.76 -10.74
C PRO A 255 -4.72 13.53 -9.26
N ILE A 256 -4.63 12.29 -8.76
CA ILE A 256 -5.01 11.93 -7.39
C ILE A 256 -3.94 12.42 -6.42
N HIS A 257 -2.67 12.33 -6.80
CA HIS A 257 -1.56 12.84 -5.99
C HIS A 257 -1.72 14.34 -5.66
N THR A 258 -2.06 15.16 -6.64
CA THR A 258 -2.28 16.61 -6.42
C THR A 258 -3.37 16.85 -5.39
N LYS A 259 -4.50 16.12 -5.47
CA LYS A 259 -5.60 16.27 -4.52
C LYS A 259 -5.23 15.76 -3.12
N ALA A 260 -4.50 14.65 -3.01
CA ALA A 260 -4.00 14.19 -1.71
C ALA A 260 -3.04 15.22 -1.08
N SER A 261 -2.14 15.81 -1.89
CA SER A 261 -1.23 16.88 -1.44
C SER A 261 -1.98 18.13 -0.97
N GLU A 262 -3.06 18.50 -1.66
CA GLU A 262 -3.96 19.59 -1.26
C GLU A 262 -4.60 19.33 0.10
N ILE A 263 -5.09 18.10 0.35
CA ILE A 263 -5.68 17.70 1.64
C ILE A 263 -4.62 17.72 2.75
N ILE A 264 -3.44 17.15 2.50
CA ILE A 264 -2.34 17.10 3.49
C ILE A 264 -1.87 18.50 3.92
N LYS A 265 -1.89 19.47 2.99
CA LYS A 265 -1.48 20.86 3.24
C LYS A 265 -2.65 21.77 3.61
N GLY A 266 -3.87 21.23 3.64
CA GLY A 266 -5.09 21.98 3.91
C GLY A 266 -5.15 22.49 5.34
N LEU A 267 -5.74 23.67 5.52
CA LEU A 267 -6.02 24.27 6.84
C LEU A 267 -7.52 24.25 7.18
N LYS A 268 -8.34 23.64 6.33
CA LYS A 268 -9.79 23.55 6.52
C LYS A 268 -10.23 22.13 6.30
N PHE A 269 -10.98 21.56 7.23
CA PHE A 269 -11.53 20.20 7.13
C PHE A 269 -13.01 20.19 7.44
N SER A 270 -13.76 19.27 6.84
CA SER A 270 -15.19 19.20 7.05
C SER A 270 -15.54 18.73 8.47
N SER A 271 -16.58 19.32 9.06
CA SER A 271 -17.16 18.88 10.33
C SER A 271 -17.64 17.43 10.28
N THR A 272 -18.06 16.98 9.09
CA THR A 272 -18.40 15.58 8.83
C THR A 272 -17.17 14.68 8.96
N ALA A 273 -16.04 15.02 8.33
CA ALA A 273 -14.81 14.24 8.47
C ALA A 273 -14.30 14.23 9.92
N PHE A 274 -14.36 15.38 10.60
CA PHE A 274 -14.00 15.49 12.00
C PHE A 274 -14.84 14.56 12.89
N GLN A 275 -16.16 14.58 12.73
CA GLN A 275 -17.05 13.71 13.50
C GLN A 275 -16.82 12.24 13.17
N GLU A 276 -16.57 11.93 11.91
CA GLU A 276 -16.32 10.57 11.46
C GLU A 276 -15.00 10.01 12.01
N VAL A 277 -13.96 10.83 12.18
CA VAL A 277 -12.74 10.43 12.90
C VAL A 277 -13.09 10.04 14.35
N LEU A 278 -13.85 10.87 15.07
CA LEU A 278 -14.25 10.57 16.45
C LEU A 278 -15.10 9.30 16.56
N ASN A 279 -15.90 8.99 15.54
CA ASN A 279 -16.74 7.79 15.52
C ASN A 279 -15.92 6.51 15.22
N ARG A 280 -14.92 6.61 14.34
CA ARG A 280 -14.14 5.45 13.85
C ARG A 280 -13.03 5.00 14.79
N TYR A 281 -12.49 5.92 15.58
CA TYR A 281 -11.29 5.66 16.35
C TYR A 281 -11.48 5.95 17.84
N PRO A 282 -10.89 5.13 18.73
CA PRO A 282 -10.90 5.41 20.14
C PRO A 282 -10.00 6.60 20.45
N PHE A 283 -10.51 7.50 21.28
CA PHE A 283 -9.84 8.71 21.73
C PHE A 283 -10.06 8.89 23.23
N ASN A 284 -9.01 9.31 23.94
CA ASN A 284 -9.05 9.47 25.40
C ASN A 284 -9.50 10.86 25.83
N LYS A 285 -9.56 11.81 24.90
CA LYS A 285 -9.92 13.21 25.15
C LYS A 285 -11.29 13.51 24.56
N ASP A 286 -11.94 14.53 25.10
CA ASP A 286 -13.21 14.99 24.56
C ASP A 286 -13.05 15.74 23.23
N LYS A 287 -14.19 16.01 22.59
CA LYS A 287 -14.25 16.75 21.33
C LYS A 287 -13.64 18.15 21.41
N SER A 288 -13.82 18.85 22.54
CA SER A 288 -13.30 20.23 22.71
C SER A 288 -11.78 20.27 22.71
N PHE A 289 -11.12 19.27 23.28
CA PHE A 289 -9.67 19.15 23.22
C PHE A 289 -9.15 19.18 21.77
N TYR A 290 -9.69 18.33 20.90
CA TYR A 290 -9.23 18.26 19.51
C TYR A 290 -9.56 19.54 18.73
N LEU A 291 -10.70 20.19 18.99
CA LEU A 291 -11.03 21.47 18.36
C LEU A 291 -10.02 22.57 18.74
N ASN A 292 -9.71 22.70 20.03
CA ASN A 292 -8.74 23.69 20.52
C ASN A 292 -7.34 23.42 19.97
N GLU A 293 -6.89 22.16 19.98
CA GLU A 293 -5.57 21.78 19.45
C GLU A 293 -5.43 22.02 17.94
N LEU A 294 -6.50 21.81 17.18
CA LEU A 294 -6.52 22.15 15.75
C LEU A 294 -6.48 23.67 15.55
N GLU A 295 -7.22 24.44 16.33
CA GLU A 295 -7.22 25.90 16.27
C GLU A 295 -5.83 26.48 16.61
N HIS A 296 -5.14 25.94 17.62
CA HIS A 296 -3.74 26.30 17.91
C HIS A 296 -2.77 26.02 16.76
N LYS A 297 -3.13 25.11 15.84
CA LYS A 297 -2.38 24.79 14.62
C LYS A 297 -2.90 25.55 13.40
N GLU A 298 -3.79 26.53 13.58
CA GLU A 298 -4.46 27.30 12.52
C GLU A 298 -5.27 26.40 11.55
N ILE A 299 -5.76 25.26 12.05
CA ILE A 299 -6.60 24.32 11.32
C ILE A 299 -8.05 24.50 11.76
N HIS A 300 -8.94 24.77 10.81
CA HIS A 300 -10.34 25.10 11.06
C HIS A 300 -11.29 24.00 10.60
N ILE A 301 -12.27 23.67 11.44
CA ILE A 301 -13.36 22.76 11.08
C ILE A 301 -14.53 23.57 10.50
N VAL A 302 -14.96 23.24 9.28
CA VAL A 302 -15.99 23.97 8.52
C VAL A 302 -17.23 23.10 8.23
N ASN A 303 -18.38 23.71 7.99
CA ASN A 303 -19.66 23.01 7.75
C ASN A 303 -19.89 22.60 6.28
N TRP A 304 -18.87 22.68 5.44
CA TRP A 304 -18.91 22.28 4.03
C TRP A 304 -17.70 21.38 3.70
N GLN A 305 -17.59 20.88 2.47
CA GLN A 305 -16.51 20.00 2.03
C GLN A 305 -15.36 20.78 1.34
N PRO A 306 -14.26 21.11 2.05
CA PRO A 306 -13.21 22.01 1.58
C PRO A 306 -12.48 21.55 0.32
N HIS A 307 -12.34 20.24 0.17
CA HIS A 307 -11.46 19.65 -0.83
C HIS A 307 -12.20 18.99 -2.00
N ASN A 308 -13.51 19.23 -2.13
CA ASN A 308 -14.31 18.65 -3.19
C ASN A 308 -13.76 18.92 -4.60
N PHE A 309 -13.95 17.96 -5.49
CA PHE A 309 -13.67 18.16 -6.90
C PHE A 309 -14.62 19.20 -7.51
N SER A 310 -14.08 20.12 -8.27
CA SER A 310 -14.89 21.05 -9.07
C SER A 310 -15.69 20.30 -10.14
N THR A 311 -16.81 20.87 -10.58
CA THR A 311 -17.62 20.33 -11.69
C THR A 311 -16.78 20.09 -12.95
N LYS A 312 -15.78 20.92 -13.22
CA LYS A 312 -14.86 20.76 -14.34
C LYS A 312 -13.97 19.51 -14.18
N GLN A 313 -13.41 19.29 -12.99
CA GLN A 313 -12.63 18.10 -12.67
C GLN A 313 -13.48 16.84 -12.78
N THR A 314 -14.67 16.82 -12.19
CA THR A 314 -15.58 15.66 -12.25
C THR A 314 -15.95 15.29 -13.67
N LYS A 315 -16.26 16.28 -14.53
CA LYS A 315 -16.52 16.06 -15.97
C LYS A 315 -15.29 15.48 -16.69
N LEU A 316 -14.09 15.97 -16.37
CA LEU A 316 -12.84 15.48 -16.95
C LEU A 316 -12.58 14.02 -16.54
N PHE A 317 -12.67 13.70 -15.24
CA PHE A 317 -12.47 12.35 -14.74
C PHE A 317 -13.47 11.37 -15.34
N LYS A 318 -14.74 11.78 -15.45
CA LYS A 318 -15.79 10.97 -16.10
C LYS A 318 -15.41 10.66 -17.54
N LYS A 319 -14.97 11.67 -18.30
CA LYS A 319 -14.53 11.51 -19.69
C LYS A 319 -13.30 10.60 -19.82
N GLN A 320 -12.30 10.74 -18.96
CA GLN A 320 -11.09 9.90 -18.96
C GLN A 320 -11.41 8.44 -18.60
N TRP A 321 -12.28 8.24 -17.61
CA TRP A 321 -12.73 6.92 -17.19
C TRP A 321 -13.39 6.16 -18.34
N TYR A 322 -14.42 6.71 -18.95
CA TYR A 322 -15.18 6.01 -20.00
C TYR A 322 -14.47 5.89 -21.35
N ARG A 323 -13.47 6.74 -21.64
CA ARG A 323 -12.74 6.67 -22.91
C ARG A 323 -11.62 5.63 -22.92
N GLU A 324 -10.92 5.46 -21.80
CA GLU A 324 -9.71 4.64 -21.78
C GLU A 324 -9.52 3.87 -20.47
N ASN A 325 -9.66 4.54 -19.32
CA ASN A 325 -9.22 3.94 -18.06
C ASN A 325 -10.10 2.77 -17.61
N LYS A 326 -11.39 2.79 -17.95
CA LYS A 326 -12.32 1.70 -17.62
C LYS A 326 -11.87 0.40 -18.28
N GLU A 327 -11.65 0.41 -19.59
CA GLU A 327 -11.23 -0.80 -20.31
C GLU A 327 -9.88 -1.31 -19.79
N LYS A 328 -8.90 -0.41 -19.64
CA LYS A 328 -7.57 -0.74 -19.07
C LYS A 328 -7.67 -1.32 -17.66
N PHE A 329 -8.63 -0.88 -16.85
CA PHE A 329 -8.87 -1.42 -15.51
C PHE A 329 -9.37 -2.87 -15.58
N TYR A 330 -10.44 -3.15 -16.32
CA TYR A 330 -11.01 -4.51 -16.38
C TYR A 330 -10.10 -5.51 -17.12
N GLN A 331 -9.25 -5.06 -18.06
CA GLN A 331 -8.26 -5.92 -18.73
C GLN A 331 -7.22 -6.52 -17.77
N GLN A 332 -6.99 -5.88 -16.61
CA GLN A 332 -6.08 -6.37 -15.58
C GLN A 332 -6.70 -7.47 -14.70
N ILE A 333 -8.01 -7.68 -14.78
CA ILE A 333 -8.73 -8.66 -13.96
C ILE A 333 -8.68 -10.03 -14.66
N SER A 334 -8.27 -11.07 -13.93
CA SER A 334 -8.40 -12.46 -14.39
C SER A 334 -9.80 -12.99 -14.11
N PRO A 335 -10.25 -14.05 -14.82
CA PRO A 335 -11.49 -14.73 -14.44
C PRO A 335 -11.48 -15.11 -12.96
N PRO A 336 -12.64 -15.13 -12.28
CA PRO A 336 -12.73 -15.68 -10.94
C PRO A 336 -12.13 -17.08 -10.92
N ARG A 337 -11.24 -17.33 -9.97
CA ARG A 337 -10.81 -18.70 -9.69
C ARG A 337 -11.98 -19.39 -9.01
N MET A 338 -12.18 -20.68 -9.31
CA MET A 338 -13.17 -21.48 -8.60
C MET A 338 -12.83 -21.41 -7.10
N THR A 339 -13.64 -20.68 -6.35
CA THR A 339 -13.71 -20.79 -4.89
C THR A 339 -14.40 -22.13 -4.63
N PHE A 340 -13.61 -23.15 -4.32
CA PHE A 340 -14.12 -24.45 -3.89
C PHE A 340 -14.25 -24.47 -2.38
#